data_AF-A0A256GGL4-F1
#
_entry.id   AF-A0A256GGL4-F1
#
_cell.length_a   1.000
_cell.length_b   1.000
_cell.length_c   1.000
_cell.angle_alpha   90.00
_cell.angle_beta   90.00
_cell.angle_gamma   90.00
#
_symmetry.space_group_name_H-M   'P 1'
#
loop_
_entity.id
_entity.type
_entity.pdbx_description
1 polymer ?
#
loop_
_entity_poly.entity_id
_entity_poly.type
_entity_poly.pdbx_seq_one_letter_code
_entity_poly.pdbx_strand_id
1 'polypeptide(L)' 'MYQIKVLELLEGGTSRPYEFTELETAQEFVRHATFDLKVWIEGYNIFDRDDFLKLRSMPQDEAIPF' A
#
# COMPACT_ATOMS: atom_id res chain seq x y z
N MET A 1 -15.55 3.95 -0.82
CA MET A 1 -14.32 3.97 -1.65
C MET A 1 -13.16 3.95 -0.69
N TYR A 2 -12.18 3.05 -0.87
CA TYR A 2 -10.97 3.03 -0.07
C TYR A 2 -9.89 3.86 -0.76
N GLN A 3 -8.99 4.47 0.02
CA GLN A 3 -7.84 5.20 -0.49
C GLN A 3 -6.55 4.49 -0.08
N ILE A 4 -5.64 4.28 -1.03
CA ILE A 4 -4.34 3.68 -0.78
C ILE A 4 -3.30 4.80 -0.78
N LYS A 5 -2.46 4.88 0.24
CA LYS A 5 -1.38 5.86 0.34
C LYS A 5 -0.06 5.13 0.50
N VAL A 6 0.79 5.20 -0.51
CA VAL A 6 2.17 4.72 -0.42
C VAL A 6 3.02 5.84 0.16
N LEU A 7 3.59 5.60 1.33
CA LEU A 7 4.46 6.50 2.06
C LEU A 7 5.91 6.13 1.74
N GLU A 8 6.58 6.92 0.90
CA GLU A 8 8.04 6.85 0.76
C GLU A 8 8.66 7.36 2.06
N LEU A 9 9.54 6.57 2.68
CA LEU A 9 10.27 6.92 3.89
C LEU A 9 11.56 7.62 3.49
N LEU A 10 11.67 8.91 3.80
CA LEU A 10 12.85 9.71 3.51
C LEU A 10 13.80 9.75 4.71
N GLU A 11 15.08 9.91 4.42
CA GLU A 11 16.09 10.18 5.45
C GLU A 11 15.75 11.49 6.19
N GLY A 12 15.71 11.42 7.52
CA GLY A 12 15.30 12.54 8.38
C GLY A 12 13.89 12.42 8.98
N GLY A 13 13.24 11.27 8.86
CA GLY A 13 11.94 11.00 9.53
C GLY A 13 10.76 11.70 8.85
N THR A 14 10.94 12.11 7.59
CA THR A 14 9.86 12.63 6.75
C THR A 14 9.34 11.54 5.83
N SER A 15 8.10 11.67 5.38
CA SER A 15 7.51 10.72 4.44
C SER A 15 6.77 11.44 3.34
N ARG A 16 6.89 10.97 2.10
CA ARG A 16 6.12 11.47 0.96
C ARG A 16 4.95 10.53 0.65
N PRO A 17 3.70 11.00 0.79
CA PRO A 17 2.54 10.20 0.44
C PRO A 17 2.27 10.26 -1.07
N TYR A 18 2.04 9.09 -1.66
CA TYR A 18 1.55 8.88 -3.02
C TYR A 18 0.18 8.23 -2.92
N GLU A 19 -0.85 8.92 -3.40
CA GLU A 19 -2.25 8.51 -3.23
C GLU A 19 -2.77 7.80 -4.48
N PHE A 20 -3.42 6.66 -4.27
CA PHE A 20 -3.97 5.80 -5.30
C PHE A 20 -5.38 5.36 -4.93
N THR A 21 -6.24 5.24 -5.93
CA THR A 21 -7.61 4.70 -5.79
C THR A 21 -7.71 3.26 -6.30
N GLU A 22 -6.70 2.80 -7.05
CA GLU A 22 -6.64 1.47 -7.67
C GLU A 22 -5.50 0.65 -7.05
N LEU A 23 -5.82 -0.56 -6.60
CA LEU A 23 -4.84 -1.47 -6.00
C LEU A 23 -3.75 -1.85 -6.99
N GLU A 24 -4.11 -2.13 -8.25
CA GLU A 24 -3.15 -2.56 -9.28
C GLU A 24 -2.13 -1.46 -9.58
N THR A 25 -2.57 -0.20 -9.71
CA THR A 25 -1.69 0.95 -9.93
C THR A 25 -0.76 1.19 -8.73
N ALA A 26 -1.29 1.07 -7.51
CA ALA A 26 -0.47 1.17 -6.30
C ALA A 26 0.56 0.03 -6.21
N GLN A 27 0.18 -1.20 -6.57
CA GLN A 27 1.08 -2.36 -6.57
C GLN A 27 2.16 -2.23 -7.64
N GLU A 28 1.83 -1.75 -8.83
CA GLU A 28 2.82 -1.48 -9.88
C GLU A 28 3.83 -0.42 -9.41
N PHE A 29 3.34 0.67 -8.82
CA PHE A 29 4.21 1.70 -8.23
C PHE A 29 5.17 1.11 -7.19
N VAL A 30 4.64 0.36 -6.23
CA VAL A 30 5.43 -0.31 -5.17
C VAL A 30 6.41 -1.33 -5.74
N ARG A 31 6.07 -2.01 -6.84
CA ARG A 31 6.95 -2.98 -7.50
C ARG A 31 8.16 -2.31 -8.13
N HIS A 32 7.97 -1.13 -8.73
CA HIS A 32 9.03 -0.36 -9.37
C HIS A 32 9.79 0.59 -8.42
N ALA A 33 9.23 0.87 -7.25
CA ALA A 33 9.89 1.69 -6.24
C ALA A 33 11.21 1.05 -5.78
N THR A 34 12.27 1.86 -5.69
CA THR A 34 13.60 1.45 -5.21
C THR A 34 13.91 1.99 -3.81
N PHE A 35 13.01 2.80 -3.26
CA PHE A 35 13.12 3.42 -1.94
C PHE A 35 12.35 2.61 -0.88
N ASP A 36 12.68 2.86 0.39
CA ASP A 36 11.94 2.34 1.54
C ASP A 36 10.55 2.96 1.58
N LEU A 37 9.52 2.13 1.73
CA LEU A 37 8.14 2.58 1.71
C LEU A 37 7.23 1.76 2.62
N LYS A 38 6.12 2.37 3.01
CA LYS A 38 4.98 1.70 3.67
C LYS A 38 3.70 2.03 2.93
N VAL A 39 2.74 1.12 2.92
CA VAL A 39 1.46 1.33 2.24
C VAL A 39 0.35 1.39 3.27
N TRP A 40 -0.33 2.51 3.37
CA TRP A 40 -1.50 2.67 4.21
C TRP A 40 -2.76 2.54 3.38
N ILE A 41 -3.69 1.68 3.78
CA ILE A 41 -5.01 1.60 3.14
C ILE A 41 -6.05 2.10 4.13
N GLU A 42 -6.78 3.14 3.74
CA GLU A 42 -7.82 3.74 4.56
C GLU A 42 -8.90 2.69 4.90
N GLY A 43 -9.20 2.54 6.18
CA GLY A 43 -10.14 1.54 6.69
C GLY A 43 -9.55 0.14 6.92
N TYR A 44 -8.28 -0.08 6.58
CA TYR A 44 -7.55 -1.32 6.89
C TYR A 44 -6.35 -1.01 7.79
N ASN A 45 -5.16 -1.48 7.41
CA ASN A 45 -3.92 -1.35 8.17
C ASN A 45 -2.80 -0.73 7.33
N ILE A 46 -1.65 -0.49 7.98
CA ILE A 46 -0.40 -0.19 7.29
C ILE A 46 0.28 -1.50 6.94
N PHE A 47 0.65 -1.64 5.68
CA PHE A 47 1.31 -2.79 5.09
C PHE A 47 2.74 -2.42 4.70
N ASP A 48 3.68 -3.33 4.91
CA ASP A 48 5.01 -3.23 4.31
C ASP A 48 4.96 -3.64 2.83
N ARG A 49 6.00 -3.29 2.06
CA ARG A 49 6.10 -3.56 0.62
C ARG A 49 5.73 -5.00 0.26
N ASP A 50 6.36 -5.98 0.90
CA ASP A 50 6.15 -7.40 0.62
C ASP A 50 4.74 -7.87 0.94
N ASP A 51 4.15 -7.37 2.03
CA ASP A 51 2.80 -7.74 2.44
C ASP A 51 1.75 -7.14 1.48
N PHE A 52 1.95 -5.87 1.10
CA PHE A 52 1.09 -5.19 0.15
C PHE A 52 1.11 -5.84 -1.25
N LEU A 53 2.27 -6.30 -1.71
CA LEU A 53 2.39 -7.02 -2.99
C LEU A 53 1.73 -8.41 -2.93
N LYS A 54 1.54 -9.00 -1.74
CA LYS A 54 0.83 -10.27 -1.54
C LYS A 54 -0.69 -10.12 -1.47
N LEU A 55 -1.22 -8.93 -1.21
CA LEU A 55 -2.67 -8.65 -1.16
C LEU A 55 -3.43 -9.01 -2.46
N ARG A 56 -2.72 -9.24 -3.58
CA ARG A 56 -3.31 -9.67 -4.85
C ARG A 56 -4.04 -11.03 -4.80
N SER A 57 -3.91 -11.79 -3.70
CA SER A 57 -4.55 -13.11 -3.57
C SER A 57 -5.84 -13.12 -2.74
N MET A 58 -6.27 -12.00 -2.17
CA MET A 58 -7.61 -11.95 -1.57
C MET A 58 -8.60 -11.53 -2.66
N PRO A 59 -9.51 -12.41 -3.11
CA PRO A 59 -10.64 -11.96 -3.90
C PRO A 59 -11.36 -10.85 -3.10
N GLN A 60 -11.84 -9.81 -3.77
CA GLN A 60 -12.58 -8.69 -3.17
C GLN A 60 -13.86 -9.11 -2.39
N ASP A 61 -14.11 -10.42 -2.27
CA ASP A 61 -15.26 -11.07 -1.67
C ASP A 61 -14.94 -11.80 -0.34
N GLU A 62 -13.66 -12.04 -0.02
CA GLU A 62 -13.30 -12.66 1.26
C GLU A 62 -13.12 -11.58 2.33
N ALA A 63 -14.26 -11.17 2.88
CA ALA A 63 -14.35 -10.39 4.11
C ALA A 63 -13.38 -10.97 5.14
N ILE A 64 -12.37 -10.19 5.54
CA ILE A 64 -11.47 -10.51 6.65
C ILE A 64 -12.36 -10.73 7.90
N PRO A 65 -12.48 -11.94 8.47
CA PRO A 65 -13.18 -12.11 9.73
C PRO A 65 -12.24 -11.63 10.84
N PHE A 66 -12.81 -10.77 11.68
CA PHE A 66 -12.28 -10.09 12.86
C PHE A 66 -11.56 -11.00 13.87
#